data_AF-A0A4P5TIK1-F1
#
_entry.id   AF-A0A4P5TIK1-F1
#
_cell.length_a   1.000
_cell.length_b   1.000
_cell.length_c   1.000
_cell.angle_alpha   90.00
_cell.angle_beta   90.00
_cell.angle_gamma   90.00
#
_symmetry.space_group_name_H-M   'P 1'
#
loop_
_entity.id
_entity.type
_entity.pdbx_description
1 polymer ?
#
loop_
_entity_poly.entity_id
_entity_poly.type
_entity_poly.pdbx_seq_one_letter_code
_entity_poly.pdbx_strand_id
1 'polypeptide(L)'
;MPQFTPKDFHLLNADFIQNTADSTLFSTTIILNELAPSPNDVILIVVKVTDAKGEIQTSLWNPNKPEKDYYPDKIFENTHQIDWRSTKIADYQQAGFKYALHAIKLADIPGWETNTELRIQITAANQCLIGLYKGNPNLYGVQP
;
A
#
# COMPACT_ATOMS: atom_id res chain seq x y z
N MET A 1 -21.13 7.64 -3.63
CA MET A 1 -21.17 6.33 -2.94
C MET A 1 -20.11 5.44 -3.56
N PRO A 2 -19.35 4.64 -2.79
CA PRO A 2 -18.37 3.74 -3.39
C PRO A 2 -19.10 2.69 -4.24
N GLN A 3 -18.61 2.45 -5.46
CA GLN A 3 -19.21 1.52 -6.42
C GLN A 3 -18.83 0.04 -6.13
N PHE A 4 -18.00 -0.18 -5.11
CA PHE A 4 -17.52 -1.47 -4.63
C PHE A 4 -17.31 -1.41 -3.11
N THR A 5 -17.13 -2.55 -2.46
CA THR A 5 -17.04 -2.69 -1.00
C THR A 5 -15.88 -3.60 -0.60
N PRO A 6 -15.42 -3.57 0.68
CA PRO A 6 -14.39 -4.50 1.15
C PRO A 6 -14.76 -5.96 0.95
N LYS A 7 -16.06 -6.29 1.02
CA LYS A 7 -16.56 -7.67 0.85
C LYS A 7 -16.33 -8.22 -0.55
N ASP A 8 -16.37 -7.36 -1.58
CA ASP A 8 -16.12 -7.76 -2.96
C ASP A 8 -14.68 -8.25 -3.19
N PHE A 9 -13.76 -7.88 -2.29
CA PHE A 9 -12.34 -8.22 -2.33
C PHE A 9 -11.88 -9.03 -1.11
N HIS A 10 -12.81 -9.48 -0.26
CA HIS A 10 -12.55 -10.20 0.98
C HIS A 10 -11.56 -9.47 1.92
N LEU A 11 -11.64 -8.15 1.98
CA LEU A 11 -10.74 -7.32 2.78
C LEU A 11 -11.22 -7.18 4.22
N LEU A 12 -10.28 -7.28 5.15
CA LEU A 12 -10.41 -6.98 6.57
C LEU A 12 -9.78 -5.63 6.88
N ASN A 13 -10.23 -4.99 7.97
CA ASN A 13 -9.71 -3.69 8.45
C ASN A 13 -9.57 -2.68 7.29
N ALA A 14 -10.61 -2.60 6.48
CA ALA A 14 -10.55 -1.93 5.19
C ALA A 14 -11.15 -0.52 5.28
N ASP A 15 -10.46 0.43 4.65
CA ASP A 15 -10.83 1.83 4.66
C ASP A 15 -10.98 2.39 3.24
N PHE A 16 -12.03 3.18 3.04
CA PHE A 16 -12.20 4.01 1.86
C PHE A 16 -11.60 5.37 2.11
N ILE A 17 -10.54 5.68 1.38
CA ILE A 17 -9.85 6.96 1.49
C ILE A 17 -10.26 7.80 0.29
N GLN A 18 -10.91 8.93 0.57
CA GLN A 18 -11.30 9.91 -0.45
C GLN A 18 -10.14 10.87 -0.71
N ASN A 19 -9.95 11.28 -1.96
CA ASN A 19 -9.07 12.40 -2.26
C ASN A 19 -9.71 13.68 -1.72
N THR A 20 -9.00 14.40 -0.87
CA THR A 20 -9.46 15.68 -0.29
C THR A 20 -8.89 16.88 -1.04
N ALA A 21 -8.00 16.68 -2.00
CA ALA A 21 -7.41 17.74 -2.81
C ALA A 21 -8.17 17.94 -4.12
N ASP A 22 -8.31 19.21 -4.54
CA ASP A 22 -8.82 19.58 -5.87
C ASP A 22 -7.88 19.15 -7.02
N SER A 23 -6.67 18.68 -6.68
CA SER A 23 -5.71 18.13 -7.62
C SER A 23 -6.02 16.66 -7.88
N THR A 24 -5.87 16.24 -9.14
CA THR A 24 -6.11 14.86 -9.58
C THR A 24 -5.23 13.85 -8.85
N LEU A 25 -4.06 14.26 -8.36
CA LEU A 25 -3.14 13.40 -7.62
C LEU A 25 -3.74 12.97 -6.28
N PHE A 26 -3.83 11.66 -6.06
CA PHE A 26 -4.19 11.10 -4.77
C PHE A 26 -2.92 10.80 -3.97
N SER A 27 -2.87 11.21 -2.71
CA SER A 27 -1.76 10.90 -1.80
C SER A 27 -2.28 10.68 -0.40
N THR A 28 -1.86 9.59 0.24
CA THR A 28 -2.18 9.31 1.65
C THR A 28 -1.03 8.54 2.32
N THR A 29 -0.98 8.60 3.64
CA THR A 29 -0.05 7.83 4.48
C THR A 29 -0.83 7.09 5.55
N ILE A 30 -0.49 5.83 5.76
CA ILE A 30 -1.13 4.93 6.74
C ILE A 30 -0.04 4.28 7.56
N ILE A 31 -0.19 4.24 8.87
CA ILE A 31 0.72 3.46 9.72
C ILE A 31 0.26 2.01 9.67
N LEU A 32 1.17 1.06 9.40
CA LEU A 32 0.80 -0.36 9.23
C LEU A 32 -0.01 -0.92 10.41
N ASN A 33 0.26 -0.46 11.64
CA ASN A 33 -0.47 -0.87 12.84
C ASN A 33 -1.98 -0.61 12.77
N GLU A 34 -2.44 0.39 12.00
CA GLU A 34 -3.86 0.69 11.80
C GLU A 34 -4.58 -0.46 11.08
N LEU A 35 -3.88 -1.16 10.20
CA LEU A 35 -4.39 -2.35 9.52
C LEU A 35 -4.24 -3.61 10.40
N ALA A 36 -3.35 -3.60 11.40
CA ALA A 36 -2.96 -4.75 12.22
C ALA A 36 -2.53 -6.00 11.42
N PRO A 37 -1.55 -5.89 10.49
CA PRO A 37 -1.14 -6.99 9.64
C PRO A 37 -0.33 -8.05 10.40
N SER A 38 -0.48 -9.31 9.99
CA SER A 38 0.47 -10.38 10.28
C SER A 38 1.47 -10.54 9.13
N PRO A 39 2.66 -11.14 9.34
CA PRO A 39 3.69 -11.22 8.30
C PRO A 39 3.24 -11.80 6.96
N ASN A 40 2.37 -12.81 6.99
CA ASN A 40 1.85 -13.47 5.79
C ASN A 40 0.63 -12.77 5.18
N ASP A 41 0.09 -11.72 5.82
CA ASP A 41 -1.02 -10.97 5.26
C ASP A 41 -0.56 -10.13 4.06
N VAL A 42 -1.53 -9.87 3.17
CA VAL A 42 -1.32 -9.04 1.99
C VAL A 42 -2.14 -7.77 2.17
N ILE A 43 -1.50 -6.62 2.09
CA ILE A 43 -2.19 -5.34 1.98
C ILE A 43 -2.60 -5.16 0.53
N LEU A 44 -3.88 -4.89 0.28
CA LEU A 44 -4.42 -4.69 -1.05
C LEU A 44 -4.94 -3.26 -1.19
N ILE A 45 -4.49 -2.57 -2.23
CA ILE A 45 -5.00 -1.26 -2.63
C ILE A 45 -5.78 -1.45 -3.93
N VAL A 46 -7.00 -0.91 -3.97
CA VAL A 46 -7.94 -1.09 -5.08
C VAL A 46 -8.43 0.25 -5.57
N VAL A 47 -8.40 0.44 -6.89
CA VAL A 47 -9.04 1.56 -7.58
C VAL A 47 -9.88 1.08 -8.75
N LYS A 48 -10.92 1.84 -9.08
CA LYS A 48 -11.73 1.61 -10.27
C LYS A 48 -11.01 2.20 -11.49
N VAL A 49 -10.79 1.39 -12.53
CA VAL A 49 -9.95 1.80 -13.68
C VAL A 49 -10.53 2.95 -14.50
N THR A 50 -11.85 3.18 -14.43
CA THR A 50 -12.48 4.33 -15.12
C THR A 50 -12.33 5.63 -14.36
N ASP A 51 -12.01 5.56 -13.06
CA ASP A 51 -11.98 6.70 -12.14
C ASP A 51 -10.55 7.01 -11.68
N ALA A 52 -9.56 6.25 -12.19
CA ALA A 52 -8.15 6.41 -11.88
C ALA A 52 -7.28 6.22 -13.12
N LYS A 53 -6.11 6.87 -13.16
CA LYS A 53 -5.13 6.80 -14.27
C LYS A 53 -3.70 6.78 -13.74
N GLY A 54 -2.78 6.36 -14.61
CA GLY A 54 -1.36 6.28 -14.31
C GLY A 54 -1.02 5.05 -13.48
N GLU A 55 -0.32 5.25 -12.36
CA GLU A 55 0.18 4.18 -11.51
C GLU A 55 -0.35 4.30 -10.08
N ILE A 56 -0.56 3.16 -9.45
CA ILE A 56 -0.63 3.04 -7.99
C ILE A 56 0.82 2.84 -7.53
N GLN A 57 1.37 3.82 -6.82
CA GLN A 57 2.73 3.80 -6.31
C GLN A 57 2.69 3.70 -4.79
N THR A 58 3.54 2.84 -4.24
CA THR A 58 3.65 2.63 -2.80
C THR A 58 5.10 2.68 -2.37
N SER A 59 5.33 3.22 -1.18
CA SER A 59 6.62 3.17 -0.52
C SER A 59 6.43 2.89 0.96
N LEU A 60 7.32 2.06 1.52
CA LEU A 60 7.33 1.76 2.95
C LEU A 60 8.52 2.47 3.60
N TRP A 61 8.25 3.17 4.69
CA TRP A 61 9.23 3.96 5.43
C TRP A 61 9.25 3.51 6.87
N ASN A 62 10.38 2.97 7.33
CA ASN A 62 10.51 2.54 8.73
C ASN A 62 11.16 3.67 9.55
N PRO A 63 10.43 4.32 10.47
CA PRO A 63 10.97 5.40 11.28
C PRO A 63 12.01 4.94 12.31
N ASN A 64 12.04 3.65 12.67
CA ASN A 64 13.03 3.09 13.61
C ASN A 64 14.36 2.74 12.95
N LYS A 65 14.44 2.84 11.62
CA LYS A 65 15.68 2.65 10.86
C LYS A 65 16.16 4.01 10.35
N PRO A 66 17.02 4.73 11.08
CA PRO A 66 17.63 5.92 10.55
C PRO A 66 18.53 5.55 9.36
N GLU A 67 18.53 6.38 8.31
CA GLU A 67 19.57 6.29 7.28
C GLU A 67 20.92 6.60 7.92
N LYS A 68 21.87 5.67 7.80
CA LYS A 68 23.28 5.97 8.09
C LYS A 68 23.78 6.91 7.02
N ASP A 69 24.01 8.17 7.38
CA ASP A 69 24.81 9.06 6.56
C ASP A 69 26.29 8.63 6.63
N TYR A 70 27.05 8.86 5.56
CA TYR A 70 28.48 8.52 5.50
C TYR A 70 29.33 9.46 6.39
N TYR A 71 28.71 10.46 7.02
CA TYR A 71 29.31 11.43 7.91
C TYR A 71 28.83 11.22 9.36
N PRO A 72 29.74 11.00 10.32
CA PRO A 72 29.42 10.54 11.68
C PRO A 72 28.63 11.53 12.54
N ASP A 73 28.52 12.80 12.13
CA ASP A 73 28.04 13.89 13.00
C ASP A 73 26.64 14.41 12.62
N LYS A 74 25.96 13.78 11.65
CA LYS A 74 24.59 14.14 11.25
C LYS A 74 23.69 12.92 11.21
N ILE A 75 22.92 12.73 12.28
CA ILE A 75 21.72 11.89 12.21
C ILE A 75 20.66 12.76 11.54
N PHE A 76 20.35 12.48 10.27
CA PHE A 76 19.12 13.00 9.69
C PHE A 76 17.96 12.21 10.32
N GLU A 77 16.96 12.91 10.84
CA GLU A 77 15.65 12.32 11.19
C GLU A 77 14.85 11.92 9.93
N ASN A 78 15.55 11.49 8.87
CA ASN A 78 14.93 10.97 7.67
C ASN A 78 14.66 9.49 7.92
N THR A 79 13.38 9.17 8.07
CA THR A 79 12.86 7.80 8.01
C THR A 79 13.47 7.07 6.81
N HIS A 80 13.97 5.84 6.95
CA HIS A 80 14.54 5.10 5.83
C HIS A 80 13.45 4.43 4.98
N GLN A 81 13.48 4.62 3.66
CA GLN A 81 12.62 3.88 2.74
C GLN A 81 13.14 2.45 2.60
N ILE A 82 12.32 1.45 2.95
CA ILE A 82 12.69 0.03 2.94
C ILE A 82 12.15 -0.74 1.72
N ASP A 83 11.14 -0.21 1.03
CA ASP A 83 10.55 -0.82 -0.17
C ASP A 83 9.84 0.26 -1.01
N TRP A 84 9.81 0.05 -2.32
CA TRP A 84 9.03 0.83 -3.27
C TRP A 84 8.53 -0.07 -4.40
N ARG A 85 7.26 0.07 -4.76
CA ARG A 85 6.63 -0.69 -5.85
C ARG A 85 5.60 0.16 -6.57
N SER A 86 5.29 -0.21 -7.80
CA SER A 86 4.19 0.38 -8.54
C SER A 86 3.41 -0.64 -9.38
N THR A 87 2.15 -0.30 -9.65
CA THR A 87 1.29 -1.03 -10.58
C THR A 87 0.69 -0.06 -11.60
N LYS A 88 0.80 -0.39 -12.89
CA LYS A 88 0.17 0.37 -13.97
C LYS A 88 -1.32 0.05 -14.06
N ILE A 89 -2.16 1.08 -13.93
CA ILE A 89 -3.62 0.94 -14.01
C ILE A 89 -4.04 0.59 -15.45
N ALA A 90 -3.29 1.08 -16.44
CA ALA A 90 -3.57 0.83 -17.86
C ALA A 90 -3.53 -0.67 -18.22
N ASP A 91 -2.67 -1.45 -17.58
CA ASP A 91 -2.52 -2.88 -17.87
C ASP A 91 -3.81 -3.64 -17.49
N TYR A 92 -4.43 -3.27 -16.37
CA TYR A 92 -5.72 -3.83 -15.94
C TYR A 92 -6.84 -3.43 -16.90
N GLN A 93 -6.86 -2.16 -17.31
CA GLN A 93 -7.87 -1.65 -18.24
C GLN A 93 -7.77 -2.36 -19.60
N GLN A 94 -6.56 -2.55 -20.13
CA GLN A 94 -6.32 -3.24 -21.40
C GLN A 94 -6.73 -4.72 -21.34
N ALA A 95 -6.51 -5.37 -20.19
CA ALA A 95 -6.96 -6.74 -19.96
C ALA A 95 -8.48 -6.87 -19.69
N GLY A 96 -9.23 -5.75 -19.68
CA GLY A 96 -10.69 -5.74 -19.49
C GLY A 96 -11.15 -5.81 -18.04
N PHE A 97 -10.25 -5.63 -17.07
CA PHE A 97 -10.63 -5.60 -15.65
C PHE A 97 -11.30 -4.27 -15.30
N LYS A 98 -12.30 -4.35 -14.42
CA LYS A 98 -13.01 -3.17 -13.89
C LYS A 98 -12.21 -2.43 -12.81
N TYR A 99 -11.25 -3.10 -12.20
CA TYR A 99 -10.49 -2.61 -11.06
C TYR A 99 -9.01 -2.91 -11.26
N ALA A 100 -8.15 -1.98 -10.84
CA ALA A 100 -6.72 -2.20 -10.70
C ALA A 100 -6.39 -2.49 -9.24
N LEU A 101 -5.46 -3.44 -9.04
CA LEU A 101 -5.10 -3.97 -7.74
C LEU A 101 -3.59 -3.79 -7.54
N HIS A 102 -3.18 -3.30 -6.38
CA HIS A 102 -1.79 -3.29 -5.96
C HIS A 102 -1.67 -4.07 -4.66
N ALA A 103 -0.84 -5.11 -4.66
CA ALA A 103 -0.68 -6.04 -3.54
C ALA A 103 0.71 -5.88 -2.93
N ILE A 104 0.75 -5.77 -1.60
CA ILE A 104 1.98 -5.69 -0.82
C ILE A 104 1.98 -6.86 0.17
N LYS A 105 2.93 -7.77 0.01
CA LYS A 105 3.15 -8.88 0.94
C LYS A 105 4.30 -8.52 1.86
N LEU A 106 4.00 -8.31 3.14
CA LEU A 106 4.98 -7.79 4.10
C LEU A 106 6.11 -8.79 4.37
N ALA A 107 5.85 -10.10 4.36
CA ALA A 107 6.90 -11.13 4.48
C ALA A 107 8.03 -11.01 3.44
N ASP A 108 7.77 -10.38 2.29
CA ASP A 108 8.76 -10.22 1.22
C ASP A 108 9.59 -8.91 1.39
N ILE A 109 9.34 -8.12 2.44
CA ILE A 109 9.97 -6.81 2.66
C ILE A 109 10.85 -6.89 3.92
N PRO A 110 12.19 -6.94 3.81
CA PRO A 110 13.03 -7.02 5.00
C PRO A 110 12.95 -5.73 5.83
N GLY A 111 12.68 -5.86 7.13
CA GLY A 111 12.76 -4.75 8.07
C GLY A 111 11.53 -3.86 8.17
N TRP A 112 10.36 -4.30 7.72
CA TRP A 112 9.11 -3.67 8.14
C TRP A 112 8.83 -3.97 9.61
N GLU A 113 8.14 -3.04 10.26
CA GLU A 113 7.66 -3.10 11.64
C GLU A 113 6.24 -2.53 11.71
N THR A 114 5.54 -2.70 12.82
CA THR A 114 4.14 -2.23 12.96
C THR A 114 3.99 -0.72 12.81
N ASN A 115 5.00 0.06 13.16
CA ASN A 115 5.02 1.52 12.98
C ASN A 115 5.56 1.98 11.62
N THR A 116 5.84 1.06 10.69
CA THR A 116 6.23 1.44 9.33
C THR A 116 5.10 2.22 8.67
N GLU A 117 5.45 3.30 7.99
CA GLU A 117 4.52 4.12 7.21
C GLU A 117 4.38 3.54 5.81
N LEU A 118 3.15 3.23 5.40
CA LEU A 118 2.79 2.96 4.02
C LEU A 118 2.31 4.27 3.38
N ARG A 119 3.14 4.81 2.48
CA ARG A 119 2.80 5.99 1.68
C ARG A 119 2.28 5.54 0.32
N ILE A 120 1.12 6.05 -0.07
CA ILE A 120 0.41 5.67 -1.29
C ILE A 120 0.23 6.92 -2.13
N GLN A 121 0.62 6.84 -3.39
CA GLN A 121 0.43 7.89 -4.37
C GLN A 121 -0.22 7.29 -5.62
N ILE A 122 -1.28 7.92 -6.12
CA ILE A 122 -1.94 7.49 -7.36
C ILE A 122 -2.02 8.69 -8.29
N THR A 123 -1.46 8.55 -9.50
CA THR A 123 -1.25 9.67 -10.44
C THR A 123 -2.51 10.49 -10.66
N ALA A 124 -3.64 9.80 -10.88
CA ALA A 124 -4.95 10.41 -10.82
C ALA A 124 -5.95 9.45 -10.19
N ALA A 125 -6.60 9.83 -9.09
CA ALA A 125 -7.71 9.08 -8.50
C ALA A 125 -8.53 9.97 -7.55
N ASN A 126 -9.84 9.71 -7.49
CA ASN A 126 -10.72 10.39 -6.54
C ASN A 126 -10.82 9.66 -5.20
N GLN A 127 -10.48 8.37 -5.18
CA GLN A 127 -10.54 7.53 -3.99
C GLN A 127 -9.73 6.24 -4.21
N CYS A 128 -9.35 5.59 -3.11
CA CYS A 128 -8.94 4.19 -3.13
C CYS A 128 -9.59 3.43 -1.96
N LEU A 129 -9.71 2.12 -2.13
CA LEU A 129 -9.94 1.20 -1.02
C LEU A 129 -8.61 0.56 -0.65
N ILE A 130 -8.32 0.49 0.63
CA ILE A 130 -7.22 -0.30 1.16
C ILE A 130 -7.75 -1.27 2.19
N GLY A 131 -7.12 -2.43 2.32
CA GLY A 131 -7.38 -3.33 3.43
C GLY A 131 -6.46 -4.54 3.42
N LEU A 132 -6.65 -5.43 4.39
CA LEU A 132 -5.92 -6.68 4.49
C LEU A 132 -6.67 -7.83 3.83
N TYR A 133 -5.97 -8.52 2.94
CA TYR A 133 -6.31 -9.86 2.51
C TYR A 133 -5.54 -10.86 3.36
N LYS A 134 -6.26 -11.73 4.09
CA LYS A 134 -5.63 -12.76 4.94
C LYS A 134 -4.88 -13.75 4.04
N GLY A 135 -3.55 -13.74 4.16
CA GLY A 135 -2.73 -14.73 3.49
C GLY A 135 -3.01 -16.12 4.07
N ASN A 136 -2.90 -17.15 3.25
CA ASN A 136 -2.97 -18.51 3.75
C ASN A 136 -1.69 -18.79 4.55
N PRO A 137 -1.76 -19.08 5.87
CA PRO A 137 -0.58 -19.34 6.69
C PRO A 137 0.15 -20.63 6.27
N ASN A 138 -0.48 -21.49 5.47
CA ASN A 138 0.08 -22.76 4.98
C ASN A 138 0.63 -22.68 3.55
N LEU A 139 0.43 -21.56 2.85
CA LEU A 139 1.13 -21.30 1.60
C LEU A 139 2.47 -20.67 1.98
N TYR A 140 3.56 -21.32 1.59
CA TYR A 140 4.95 -20.90 1.80
C TYR A 140 5.56 -21.25 3.17
N GLY A 141 5.95 -22.51 3.35
CA GLY A 141 7.24 -22.97 3.92
C GLY A 141 7.80 -22.41 5.25
N VAL A 142 7.11 -21.50 5.93
CA VAL A 142 7.51 -20.97 7.24
C VAL A 142 6.77 -21.79 8.28
N GLN A 143 7.52 -22.53 9.10
CA GLN A 143 6.93 -23.30 10.20
C GLN A 143 6.27 -22.34 11.21
N PRO A 144 5.11 -22.76 11.80
CA PRO A 144 4.39 -22.00 12.80
C PRO A 144 5.22 -21.70 14.05
#